data_AF-A0A2P5DCA5-F1
#
_entry.id   AF-A0A2P5DCA5-F1
#
_cell.length_a   1.000
_cell.length_b   1.000
_cell.length_c   1.000
_cell.angle_alpha   90.00
_cell.angle_beta   90.00
_cell.angle_gamma   90.00
#
_symmetry.space_group_name_H-M   'P 1'
#
loop_
_entity.id
_entity.type
_entity.pdbx_description
1 polymer ?
#
loop_
_entity_poly.entity_id
_entity_poly.type
_entity_poly.pdbx_seq_one_letter_code
_entity_poly.pdbx_strand_id
1 'polypeptide(L)'
;MPFIFSFDCESLAAQLAIQLAKKFSLHYVIFKNNSKQVIQSLHRRMKDGPWEISNVIFGCKHILKSLPVWNASAVTRMSNWLPIT
;
A
#
# COMPACT_ATOMS: atom_id res chain seq x y z
N MET A 1 10.49 28.32 -7.11
CA MET A 1 9.93 27.02 -7.53
C MET A 1 9.89 26.12 -6.31
N PRO A 2 8.74 25.81 -5.70
CA PRO A 2 8.75 24.95 -4.54
C PRO A 2 8.88 23.49 -5.01
N PHE A 3 9.96 22.84 -4.61
CA PHE A 3 10.08 21.38 -4.63
C PHE A 3 9.11 20.84 -3.58
N ILE A 4 7.90 20.47 -3.99
CA ILE A 4 6.95 19.77 -3.12
C ILE A 4 7.37 18.30 -3.14
N PHE A 5 8.21 17.90 -2.19
CA PHE A 5 8.32 16.50 -1.79
C PHE A 5 6.96 16.08 -1.23
N SER A 6 6.04 15.63 -2.08
CA SER A 6 4.79 15.02 -1.62
C SER A 6 5.11 13.58 -1.22
N PHE A 7 5.65 13.45 -0.01
CA PHE A 7 5.75 12.19 0.70
C PHE A 7 4.32 11.79 1.07
N ASP A 8 3.60 11.14 0.17
CA ASP A 8 2.19 10.78 0.40
C ASP A 8 2.09 9.85 1.62
N CYS A 9 1.56 10.37 2.74
CA CYS A 9 1.39 9.63 3.99
C CYS A 9 0.62 8.31 3.78
N GLU A 10 -0.25 8.25 2.77
CA GLU A 10 -1.00 7.05 2.39
C GLU A 10 -0.10 5.91 1.90
N SER A 11 0.93 6.25 1.12
CA SER A 11 1.90 5.28 0.59
C SER A 11 2.80 4.74 1.69
N LEU A 12 3.25 5.62 2.60
CA LEU A 12 4.06 5.23 3.76
C LEU A 12 3.26 4.34 4.73
N ALA A 13 2.00 4.69 4.99
CA ALA A 13 1.11 3.88 5.82
C ALA A 13 0.91 2.47 5.24
N ALA A 14 0.75 2.37 3.91
CA ALA A 14 0.66 1.08 3.23
C ALA A 14 1.95 0.26 3.38
N GLN A 15 3.12 0.89 3.26
CA GLN A 15 4.41 0.22 3.45
C GLN A 15 4.57 -0.34 4.87
N LEU A 16 4.24 0.45 5.88
CA LEU A 16 4.31 0.03 7.28
C LEU A 16 3.36 -1.14 7.55
N ALA A 17 2.12 -1.08 7.04
CA ALA A 17 1.16 -2.17 7.18
C ALA A 17 1.67 -3.48 6.55
N ILE A 18 2.28 -3.40 5.37
CA ILE A 18 2.85 -4.56 4.68
C ILE A 18 4.07 -5.12 5.44
N GLN A 19 4.92 -4.25 5.97
CA GLN A 19 6.05 -4.66 6.81
C GLN A 19 5.58 -5.36 8.10
N LEU A 20 4.52 -4.86 8.73
CA LEU A 20 3.91 -5.52 9.89
C LEU A 20 3.35 -6.89 9.54
N ALA A 21 2.63 -7.00 8.42
CA ALA A 21 2.10 -8.29 7.96
C ALA A 21 3.22 -9.34 7.78
N LYS A 22 4.37 -8.93 7.23
CA LYS A 22 5.56 -9.80 7.15
C LYS A 22 6.10 -10.13 8.54
N LYS A 23 6.22 -9.14 9.44
CA LYS A 23 6.77 -9.32 10.80
C LYS A 23 5.95 -10.31 11.63
N PHE A 24 4.62 -10.29 11.46
CA PHE A 24 3.71 -11.22 12.13
C PHE A 24 3.55 -12.55 11.38
N SER A 25 4.26 -12.76 10.26
CA SER A 25 4.20 -13.97 9.44
C SER A 25 2.76 -14.36 9.07
N LEU A 26 1.94 -13.37 8.72
CA LEU A 26 0.54 -13.63 8.37
C LEU A 26 0.45 -14.39 7.04
N HIS A 27 -0.30 -15.50 7.04
CA HIS A 27 -0.46 -16.34 5.85
C HIS A 27 -1.49 -15.79 4.86
N TYR A 28 -2.49 -15.06 5.34
CA TYR A 28 -3.57 -14.50 4.53
C TYR A 28 -3.80 -13.04 4.92
N VAL A 29 -3.63 -12.12 3.97
CA VAL A 29 -3.70 -10.68 4.25
C VAL A 29 -4.52 -9.94 3.19
N ILE A 30 -5.53 -9.18 3.62
CA ILE A 30 -6.28 -8.28 2.76
C ILE A 30 -5.97 -6.85 3.15
N PHE A 31 -5.25 -6.13 2.29
CA PHE A 31 -4.97 -4.71 2.47
C PHE A 31 -6.18 -3.88 2.00
N LYS A 32 -6.72 -3.05 2.88
CA LYS A 32 -7.80 -2.11 2.57
C LYS A 32 -7.25 -0.69 2.67
N ASN A 33 -7.48 0.12 1.65
CA ASN A 33 -7.07 1.52 1.65
C ASN A 33 -8.13 2.36 0.92
N ASN A 34 -8.32 3.60 1.34
CA ASN A 34 -9.23 4.54 0.68
C ASN A 34 -8.61 5.21 -0.57
N SER A 35 -7.30 5.11 -0.72
CA SER A 35 -6.53 5.60 -1.86
C SER A 35 -6.58 4.60 -3.02
N LYS A 36 -7.35 4.95 -4.06
CA LYS A 36 -7.39 4.15 -5.30
C LYS A 36 -6.01 4.06 -5.96
N GLN A 37 -5.21 5.12 -5.88
CA GLN A 37 -3.88 5.19 -6.46
C GLN A 37 -2.96 4.13 -5.84
N VAL A 38 -2.87 4.07 -4.51
CA VAL A 38 -2.05 3.07 -3.81
C VAL A 38 -2.49 1.64 -4.16
N ILE A 39 -3.79 1.35 -4.12
CA ILE A 39 -4.32 0.00 -4.43
C ILE A 39 -4.03 -0.40 -5.88
N GLN A 40 -4.25 0.51 -6.84
CA GLN A 40 -3.95 0.24 -8.24
C GLN A 40 -2.44 0.06 -8.47
N SER A 41 -1.60 0.85 -7.79
CA SER A 41 -0.16 0.74 -7.86
C SER A 41 0.37 -0.57 -7.26
N LEU A 42 -0.28 -1.13 -6.23
CA LEU A 42 0.08 -2.45 -5.68
C LEU A 42 -0.21 -3.58 -6.68
N HIS A 43 -1.33 -3.54 -7.41
CA HIS A 43 -1.67 -4.57 -8.41
C HIS A 43 -0.95 -4.40 -9.75
N ARG A 44 -0.83 -3.16 -10.25
CA ARG A 44 -0.32 -2.88 -11.61
C ARG A 44 1.18 -2.66 -11.60
N ARG A 45 1.92 -3.07 -12.64
CA ARG A 45 3.29 -2.56 -12.85
C ARG A 45 3.19 -1.06 -13.13
N MET A 46 3.92 -0.24 -12.35
CA MET A 46 3.94 1.20 -12.56
C MET A 46 4.49 1.48 -13.95
N LYS A 47 3.68 2.11 -14.79
CA LYS A 47 4.15 2.67 -16.06
C LYS A 47 4.31 4.19 -15.97
N ASP A 48 3.44 4.88 -15.23
CA ASP A 48 3.47 6.35 -15.16
C ASP A 48 3.00 6.85 -13.78
N GLY A 49 3.92 7.05 -12.83
CA GLY A 49 3.63 7.60 -11.51
C GLY A 49 4.82 8.40 -10.96
N PRO A 50 4.62 9.31 -10.00
CA PRO A 50 5.72 10.06 -9.42
C PRO A 50 6.78 9.12 -8.83
N TRP A 51 8.05 9.47 -9.03
CA TRP A 51 9.18 8.59 -8.76
C TRP A 51 9.28 8.21 -7.28
N GLU A 52 8.87 9.10 -6.36
CA GLU A 52 8.88 8.80 -4.92
C GLU A 52 7.86 7.72 -4.53
N ILE A 53 6.61 7.81 -5.02
CA ILE A 53 5.59 6.76 -4.81
C ILE A 53 6.08 5.44 -5.43
N SER A 54 6.82 5.53 -6.53
CA SER A 54 7.35 4.36 -7.22
C SER A 54 8.31 3.54 -6.38
N ASN A 55 9.21 4.18 -5.62
CA ASN A 55 10.14 3.47 -4.74
C ASN A 55 9.44 2.80 -3.55
N VAL A 56 8.47 3.48 -2.93
CA VAL A 56 7.70 2.93 -1.80
C VAL A 56 6.89 1.71 -2.24
N ILE A 57 6.16 1.83 -3.35
CA ILE A 57 5.35 0.73 -3.90
C ILE A 57 6.24 -0.41 -4.39
N PHE A 58 7.43 -0.13 -4.93
CA PHE A 58 8.38 -1.16 -5.30
C PHE A 58 8.84 -1.98 -4.08
N GLY A 59 9.19 -1.31 -2.99
CA GLY A 59 9.51 -1.97 -1.72
C GLY A 59 8.34 -2.80 -1.16
N CYS A 60 7.12 -2.27 -1.22
CA CYS A 60 5.90 -2.98 -0.84
C CYS A 60 5.74 -4.27 -1.65
N LYS A 61 5.86 -4.22 -2.98
CA LYS A 61 5.76 -5.39 -3.85
C LYS A 61 6.81 -6.45 -3.56
N HIS A 62 8.04 -6.02 -3.26
CA HIS A 62 9.09 -6.96 -2.88
C HIS A 62 8.72 -7.75 -1.63
N ILE A 63 8.13 -7.09 -0.63
CA ILE A 63 7.65 -7.76 0.59
C ILE A 63 6.43 -8.64 0.29
N LEU A 64 5.47 -8.16 -0.49
CA LEU A 64 4.26 -8.91 -0.83
C LEU A 64 4.55 -10.22 -1.58
N LYS A 65 5.64 -10.30 -2.34
CA LYS A 65 6.11 -11.57 -2.95
C LYS A 65 6.44 -12.66 -1.92
N SER A 66 6.78 -12.28 -0.69
CA SER A 66 7.05 -13.23 0.40
C SER A 66 5.80 -13.63 1.19
N LEU A 67 4.66 -12.96 0.97
CA LEU A 67 3.39 -13.35 1.57
C LEU A 67 2.71 -14.41 0.70
N PRO A 68 2.32 -15.57 1.25
CA PRO A 68 1.81 -16.67 0.45
C PRO A 68 0.47 -16.35 -0.20
N VAL A 69 -0.43 -15.66 0.50
CA VAL A 69 -1.71 -15.17 -0.06
C VAL A 69 -1.97 -13.75 0.41
N TRP A 70 -2.11 -12.83 -0.54
CA TRP A 70 -2.50 -11.47 -0.26
C TRP A 70 -3.44 -10.91 -1.33
N ASN A 71 -4.24 -9.92 -0.93
CA ASN A 71 -5.06 -9.13 -1.84
C ASN A 71 -5.06 -7.66 -1.38
N ALA A 72 -5.37 -6.74 -2.28
CA ALA A 72 -5.58 -5.33 -1.95
C ALA A 72 -6.94 -4.87 -2.48
N SER A 73 -7.63 -4.00 -1.74
CA SER A 73 -8.94 -3.49 -2.16
C SER A 73 -9.12 -2.03 -1.77
N ALA A 74 -9.71 -1.27 -2.70
CA ALA A 74 -10.09 0.11 -2.44
C ALA A 74 -11.41 0.13 -1.67
N VAL A 75 -11.44 0.84 -0.56
CA VAL A 75 -12.63 1.00 0.29
C VAL A 75 -13.00 2.47 0.42
N THR A 76 -14.23 2.77 0.85
CA THR A 76 -14.59 4.17 1.13
C THR A 76 -13.84 4.68 2.38
N ARG A 77 -13.64 6.00 2.49
CA ARG A 77 -13.01 6.59 3.69
C ARG A 77 -13.74 6.19 4.98
N MET A 78 -15.07 6.13 4.93
CA MET A 78 -15.92 5.76 6.05
C MET A 78 -15.69 4.30 6.48
N SER A 79 -15.58 3.38 5.53
CA SER A 79 -15.23 1.98 5.79
C SER A 79 -13.79 1.79 6.29
N ASN A 80 -12.88 2.72 5.97
CA ASN A 80 -11.50 2.71 6.46
C ASN A 80 -11.35 3.32 7.87
N TRP A 81 -12.38 4.02 8.35
CA TRP A 81 -12.41 4.64 9.68
C TRP A 81 -12.93 3.70 10.75
N LEU A 82 -13.80 2.77 10.38
CA LEU A 82 -14.37 1.81 11.30
C LEU A 82 -13.37 0.66 11.51
N PRO A 83 -12.91 0.41 12.75
CA PRO A 83 -12.25 -0.85 13.05
C PRO A 83 -13.24 -1.96 12.71
N ILE A 84 -12.82 -2.92 11.89
CA ILE A 84 -13.60 -4.12 11.63
C ILE A 84 -13.61 -4.90 12.95
N THR A 85 -14.68 -4.71 13.73
CA THR A 85 -15.11 -5.63 14.80
C THR A 85 -15.59 -6.93 14.20
#